data_AF-A0A0B7G1N4-F1
#
_entry.id   AF-A0A0B7G1N4-F1
#
_cell.length_a   1.000
_cell.length_b   1.000
_cell.length_c   1.000
_cell.angle_alpha   90.00
_cell.angle_beta   90.00
_cell.angle_gamma   90.00
#
_symmetry.space_group_name_H-M   'P 1'
#
loop_
_entity.id
_entity.type
_entity.pdbx_description
1 polymer ?
#
loop_
_entity_poly.entity_id
_entity_poly.type
_entity_poly.pdbx_seq_one_letter_code
_entity_poly.pdbx_strand_id
1 'polypeptide(L)'
;MVSYKILVGGYTSVLTTLSFTSGNSNLPTVSTISTTNPSWITAHPTNKSVIFATQDSYFGGVQSFAIGSQGQLTKIASVSTGGDSPAHMVVSNDGNEIVVMNYNSGNGLNVPLTGDKSRFGTAYPTIKFTGSGPNPSRQTSSHPHEIIQYGNEYLIPDLGSDKIWRLTKSSSGALQNSGYIQQPLGSGPRHGVVSGNTLYTIHELSNTVIRQIIPSLGSSPQAPIIANISILPTDSSNPNAHTAAELILSPATSAFPKQYLYATNRGDSSDAITIIDPANNGLKIVKQFRTGLSTMRGAALSPDGAYLVTGGQYNGLVVVYERINGGADLKEVARASGFTQPFSFLWV
;
A
#
# COMPACT_ATOMS: atom_id res chain seq x y z
N MET A 1 10.45 -24.75 11.06
CA MET A 1 10.91 -23.36 10.85
C MET A 1 10.43 -22.91 9.49
N VAL A 2 9.80 -21.74 9.41
CA VAL A 2 9.36 -21.14 8.15
C VAL A 2 10.45 -20.16 7.70
N SER A 3 10.69 -20.08 6.40
CA SER A 3 11.65 -19.15 5.82
C SER A 3 11.01 -18.38 4.67
N TYR A 4 11.26 -17.07 4.65
CA TYR A 4 10.81 -16.16 3.62
C TYR A 4 11.96 -15.29 3.14
N LYS A 5 11.79 -14.66 1.98
CA LYS A 5 12.54 -13.47 1.61
C LYS A 5 11.63 -12.25 1.74
N ILE A 6 12.23 -11.12 2.06
CA ILE A 6 11.53 -9.83 2.13
C ILE A 6 12.28 -8.86 1.22
N LEU A 7 11.61 -8.37 0.17
CA LEU A 7 12.09 -7.22 -0.58
C LEU A 7 11.78 -5.95 0.19
N VAL A 8 12.78 -5.06 0.28
CA VAL A 8 12.71 -3.78 0.97
C VAL A 8 13.05 -2.66 0.00
N GLY A 9 12.12 -1.71 -0.12
CA GLY A 9 12.26 -0.48 -0.88
C GLY A 9 11.86 0.75 -0.06
N GLY A 10 11.83 1.90 -0.71
CA GLY A 10 11.55 3.19 -0.12
C GLY A 10 12.25 4.33 -0.86
N TYR A 11 12.57 5.42 -0.15
CA TYR A 11 13.35 6.53 -0.72
C TYR A 11 14.85 6.25 -0.64
N THR A 12 15.30 5.39 -1.56
CA THR A 12 16.65 4.85 -1.62
C THR A 12 17.05 4.55 -3.07
N SER A 13 18.35 4.36 -3.30
CA SER A 13 18.93 3.99 -4.60
C SER A 13 19.03 2.47 -4.81
N VAL A 14 18.49 1.65 -3.90
CA VAL A 14 18.58 0.19 -3.97
C VAL A 14 17.27 -0.51 -3.59
N LEU A 15 16.99 -1.63 -4.25
CA LEU A 15 16.09 -2.67 -3.73
C LEU A 15 16.94 -3.68 -2.97
N THR A 16 16.54 -4.02 -1.75
CA THR A 16 17.26 -4.97 -0.91
C THR A 16 16.43 -6.23 -0.66
N THR A 17 17.04 -7.39 -0.78
CA THR A 17 16.44 -8.67 -0.38
C THR A 17 16.98 -9.08 0.97
N LEU A 18 16.12 -9.25 1.96
CA LEU A 18 16.44 -9.80 3.27
C LEU A 18 16.01 -11.27 3.36
N SER A 19 16.71 -12.06 4.15
CA SER A 19 16.25 -13.40 4.54
C SER A 19 15.59 -13.33 5.92
N PHE A 20 14.42 -13.94 6.05
CA PHE A 20 13.78 -14.16 7.35
C PHE A 20 13.60 -15.65 7.58
N THR A 21 13.99 -16.12 8.77
CA THR A 21 13.78 -17.50 9.19
C THR A 21 13.22 -17.47 10.61
N SER A 22 12.05 -18.06 10.82
CA SER A 22 11.38 -18.09 12.13
C SER A 22 12.33 -18.65 13.20
N GLY A 23 12.50 -17.93 14.31
CA GLY A 23 13.43 -18.30 15.40
C GLY A 23 14.81 -17.64 15.30
N ASN A 24 15.14 -16.98 14.18
CA ASN A 24 16.31 -16.12 14.06
C ASN A 24 15.88 -14.65 14.23
N SER A 25 16.54 -13.92 15.13
CA SER A 25 16.25 -12.51 15.43
C SER A 25 16.84 -11.52 14.43
N ASN A 26 17.67 -11.99 13.48
CA ASN A 26 18.34 -11.14 12.49
C ASN A 26 17.71 -11.28 11.11
N LEU A 27 17.79 -10.22 10.30
CA LEU A 27 17.36 -10.20 8.90
C LEU A 27 18.58 -9.97 7.98
N PRO A 28 19.40 -11.00 7.70
CA PRO A 28 20.59 -10.82 6.88
C PRO A 28 20.23 -10.39 5.45
N THR A 29 20.98 -9.44 4.92
CA THR A 29 20.92 -9.04 3.51
C THR A 29 21.43 -10.18 2.63
N VAL A 30 20.61 -10.57 1.65
CA VAL A 30 20.94 -11.59 0.65
C VAL A 30 21.51 -10.95 -0.61
N SER A 31 20.89 -9.87 -1.05
CA SER A 31 21.29 -9.17 -2.28
C SER A 31 20.76 -7.75 -2.31
N THR A 32 21.39 -6.91 -3.11
CA THR A 32 20.93 -5.56 -3.44
C THR A 32 21.02 -5.35 -4.94
N ILE A 33 20.08 -4.60 -5.52
CA ILE A 33 20.17 -4.12 -6.91
C ILE A 33 19.90 -2.61 -6.94
N SER A 34 20.68 -1.88 -7.73
CA SER A 34 20.50 -0.44 -7.90
C SER A 34 19.20 -0.13 -8.66
N THR A 35 18.46 0.86 -8.15
CA THR A 35 17.25 1.42 -8.77
C THR A 35 17.04 2.85 -8.25
N THR A 36 15.88 3.44 -8.47
CA THR A 36 15.56 4.81 -8.05
C THR A 36 14.26 4.81 -7.29
N ASN A 37 14.32 5.14 -6.00
CA ASN A 37 13.18 5.30 -5.11
C ASN A 37 12.07 4.25 -5.34
N PRO A 38 12.36 2.96 -5.08
CA PRO A 38 11.37 1.89 -5.21
C PRO A 38 10.32 1.98 -4.10
N SER A 39 9.42 2.95 -4.22
CA SER A 39 8.46 3.35 -3.19
C SER A 39 7.28 2.38 -3.04
N TRP A 40 7.03 1.55 -4.04
CA TRP A 40 6.03 0.48 -4.04
C TRP A 40 6.56 -0.74 -4.80
N ILE A 41 6.34 -1.94 -4.25
CA ILE A 41 6.78 -3.22 -4.84
C ILE A 41 5.57 -4.14 -4.89
N THR A 42 5.36 -4.83 -6.02
CA THR A 42 4.29 -5.83 -6.16
C THR A 42 4.77 -7.06 -6.92
N ALA A 43 4.24 -8.22 -6.58
CA ALA A 43 4.48 -9.46 -7.29
C ALA A 43 3.51 -9.60 -8.46
N HIS A 44 3.91 -10.32 -9.50
CA HIS A 44 2.95 -10.81 -10.48
C HIS A 44 2.05 -11.89 -9.84
N PRO A 45 0.71 -11.89 -10.05
CA PRO A 45 -0.22 -12.80 -9.36
C PRO A 45 0.02 -14.29 -9.69
N THR A 46 0.39 -14.63 -10.93
CA THR A 46 0.64 -16.02 -11.36
C THR A 46 2.11 -16.37 -11.62
N ASN A 47 2.90 -15.46 -12.21
CA ASN A 47 4.33 -15.67 -12.45
C ASN A 47 5.18 -15.26 -11.24
N LYS A 48 5.42 -16.20 -10.32
CA LYS A 48 6.21 -15.95 -9.10
C LYS A 48 7.66 -15.55 -9.34
N SER A 49 8.16 -15.68 -10.56
CA SER A 49 9.53 -15.29 -10.94
C SER A 49 9.64 -13.82 -11.36
N VAL A 50 8.55 -13.04 -11.30
CA VAL A 50 8.52 -11.63 -11.71
C VAL A 50 7.96 -10.76 -10.59
N ILE A 51 8.69 -9.69 -10.28
CA ILE A 51 8.23 -8.60 -9.42
C ILE A 51 8.38 -7.27 -10.16
N PHE A 52 7.62 -6.28 -9.71
CA PHE A 52 7.66 -4.93 -10.22
C PHE A 52 7.93 -3.95 -9.09
N ALA A 53 8.67 -2.88 -9.37
CA ALA A 53 8.79 -1.73 -8.46
C ALA A 53 8.52 -0.40 -9.20
N THR A 54 7.88 0.55 -8.51
CA THR A 54 7.77 1.93 -8.99
C THR A 54 9.14 2.61 -8.97
N GLN A 55 9.29 3.68 -9.74
CA GLN A 55 10.37 4.64 -9.61
C GLN A 55 9.76 5.98 -9.23
N ASP A 56 9.77 6.29 -7.93
CA ASP A 56 9.22 7.54 -7.40
C ASP A 56 10.19 8.70 -7.66
N SER A 57 10.05 9.28 -8.85
CA SER A 57 10.85 10.40 -9.35
C SER A 57 9.97 11.37 -10.12
N TYR A 58 10.49 12.58 -10.36
CA TYR A 58 9.80 13.60 -11.17
C TYR A 58 9.38 13.04 -12.53
N PHE A 59 10.27 12.32 -13.23
CA PHE A 59 9.88 11.49 -14.36
C PHE A 59 9.63 10.06 -13.86
N GLY A 60 8.36 9.73 -13.61
CA GLY A 60 7.94 8.48 -13.02
C GLY A 60 8.16 7.27 -13.94
N GLY A 61 8.41 6.11 -13.33
CA GLY A 61 8.61 4.86 -14.05
C GLY A 61 8.09 3.64 -13.28
N VAL A 62 8.00 2.52 -13.98
CA VAL A 62 7.86 1.18 -13.41
C VAL A 62 8.99 0.32 -13.97
N GLN A 63 9.60 -0.49 -13.11
CA GLN A 63 10.62 -1.47 -13.48
C GLN A 63 10.12 -2.88 -13.19
N SER A 64 10.46 -3.82 -14.08
CA SER A 64 10.27 -5.24 -13.86
C SER A 64 11.59 -5.93 -13.57
N PHE A 65 11.54 -6.93 -12.69
CA PHE A 65 12.70 -7.71 -12.27
C PHE A 65 12.36 -9.20 -12.28
N ALA A 66 13.31 -10.01 -12.75
CA ALA A 66 13.30 -11.44 -12.47
C ALA A 66 13.78 -11.65 -11.04
N ILE A 67 13.15 -12.56 -10.31
CA ILE A 67 13.59 -12.97 -8.98
C ILE A 67 14.09 -14.42 -8.99
N GLY A 68 15.33 -14.62 -8.52
CA GLY A 68 15.93 -15.94 -8.36
C GLY A 68 15.43 -16.66 -7.09
N SER A 69 15.72 -17.96 -6.98
CA SER A 69 15.26 -18.80 -5.85
C SER A 69 15.77 -18.35 -4.48
N GLN A 70 16.89 -17.63 -4.44
CA GLN A 70 17.44 -17.06 -3.21
C GLN A 70 17.03 -15.58 -3.02
N GLY A 71 16.24 -15.02 -3.94
CA GLY A 71 15.73 -13.66 -3.89
C GLY A 71 16.63 -12.61 -4.56
N GLN A 72 17.64 -13.02 -5.34
CA GLN A 72 18.40 -12.09 -6.18
C GLN A 72 17.51 -11.52 -7.28
N LEU A 73 17.62 -10.22 -7.50
CA LEU A 73 16.87 -9.53 -8.53
C LEU A 73 17.76 -9.26 -9.76
N THR A 74 17.19 -9.44 -10.94
CA THR A 74 17.79 -9.02 -12.21
C THR A 74 16.80 -8.11 -12.94
N LYS A 75 17.20 -6.87 -13.21
CA LYS A 75 16.36 -5.92 -13.95
C LYS A 75 16.07 -6.45 -15.36
N ILE A 76 14.80 -6.43 -15.77
CA ILE A 76 14.37 -6.89 -17.10
C ILE A 76 14.06 -5.70 -18.01
N ALA A 77 13.15 -4.83 -17.58
CA ALA A 77 12.67 -3.72 -18.39
C ALA A 77 12.24 -2.54 -17.51
N SER A 78 11.96 -1.41 -18.16
CA SER A 78 11.33 -0.24 -17.54
C SER A 78 10.37 0.43 -18.51
N VAL A 79 9.33 1.06 -17.99
CA VAL A 79 8.38 1.87 -18.77
C VAL A 79 8.07 3.17 -18.02
N SER A 80 7.85 4.26 -18.77
CA SER A 80 7.39 5.53 -18.21
C SER A 80 5.95 5.42 -17.72
N THR A 81 5.61 6.09 -16.63
CA THR A 81 4.23 6.19 -16.13
C THR A 81 3.48 7.40 -16.69
N GLY A 82 4.10 8.19 -17.58
CA GLY A 82 3.47 9.39 -18.16
C GLY A 82 3.16 10.49 -17.15
N GLY A 83 3.80 10.47 -15.97
CA GLY A 83 3.58 11.42 -14.89
C GLY A 83 4.65 11.32 -13.81
N ASP A 84 4.37 11.92 -12.65
CA ASP A 84 5.37 12.26 -11.65
C ASP A 84 5.07 11.55 -10.33
N SER A 85 6.11 10.97 -9.71
CA SER A 85 6.03 10.29 -8.41
C SER A 85 4.93 9.22 -8.34
N PRO A 86 5.07 8.10 -9.07
CA PRO A 86 4.17 6.96 -8.95
C PRO A 86 4.13 6.45 -7.51
N ALA A 87 2.98 6.59 -6.87
CA ALA A 87 2.78 6.21 -5.47
C ALA A 87 2.40 4.74 -5.31
N HIS A 88 1.67 4.18 -6.27
CA HIS A 88 1.18 2.82 -6.20
C HIS A 88 0.97 2.22 -7.59
N MET A 89 1.11 0.89 -7.66
CA MET A 89 0.74 0.11 -8.83
C MET A 89 0.19 -1.26 -8.43
N VAL A 90 -0.61 -1.84 -9.32
CA VAL A 90 -1.05 -3.24 -9.27
C VAL A 90 -0.79 -3.91 -10.59
N VAL A 91 -0.54 -5.22 -10.56
CA VAL A 91 -0.74 -6.08 -11.72
C VAL A 91 -2.20 -6.51 -11.70
N SER A 92 -2.89 -6.44 -12.84
CA SER A 92 -4.28 -6.89 -12.94
C SER A 92 -4.42 -8.34 -12.49
N ASN A 93 -5.59 -8.71 -11.95
CA ASN A 93 -5.84 -10.07 -11.46
C ASN A 93 -5.57 -11.19 -12.50
N ASP A 94 -5.74 -10.92 -13.79
CA ASP A 94 -5.42 -11.85 -14.88
C ASP A 94 -3.92 -11.89 -15.24
N GLY A 95 -3.13 -11.00 -14.66
CA GLY A 95 -1.69 -10.86 -14.85
C GLY A 95 -1.30 -10.17 -16.15
N ASN A 96 -2.23 -9.58 -16.89
CA ASN A 96 -1.97 -9.16 -18.27
C ASN A 96 -1.61 -7.69 -18.42
N GLU A 97 -1.75 -6.87 -17.38
CA GLU A 97 -1.38 -5.46 -17.41
C GLU A 97 -0.96 -4.94 -16.05
N ILE A 98 -0.23 -3.83 -16.04
CA ILE A 98 -0.02 -3.00 -14.86
C ILE A 98 -0.94 -1.79 -14.93
N VAL A 99 -1.51 -1.43 -13.79
CA VAL A 99 -2.15 -0.14 -13.57
C VAL A 99 -1.30 0.65 -12.56
N VAL A 100 -1.02 1.91 -12.85
CA VAL A 100 -0.16 2.78 -12.04
C VAL A 100 -0.78 4.16 -11.87
N MET A 101 -0.64 4.73 -10.67
CA MET A 101 -1.12 6.08 -10.31
C MET A 101 0.04 6.95 -9.86
N ASN A 102 0.10 8.15 -10.43
CA ASN A 102 1.11 9.17 -10.17
C ASN A 102 0.56 10.23 -9.22
N TYR A 103 1.16 10.35 -8.04
CA TYR A 103 0.66 11.18 -6.96
C TYR A 103 0.82 12.67 -7.27
N ASN A 104 1.99 13.10 -7.74
CA ASN A 104 2.27 14.54 -7.93
C ASN A 104 1.58 15.12 -9.16
N SER A 105 1.49 14.37 -10.25
CA SER A 105 0.88 14.82 -11.51
C SER A 105 -0.64 14.62 -11.58
N GLY A 106 -1.25 13.92 -10.60
CA GLY A 106 -2.69 13.71 -10.56
C GLY A 106 -3.21 12.90 -11.76
N ASN A 107 -2.46 11.89 -12.20
CA ASN A 107 -2.82 11.08 -13.37
C ASN A 107 -2.41 9.61 -13.18
N GLY A 108 -2.77 8.76 -14.13
CA GLY A 108 -2.35 7.35 -14.15
C GLY A 108 -2.52 6.75 -15.53
N LEU A 109 -2.09 5.51 -15.71
CA LEU A 109 -2.25 4.78 -16.96
C LEU A 109 -2.24 3.27 -16.72
N ASN A 110 -2.54 2.51 -17.77
CA ASN A 110 -2.34 1.07 -17.80
C ASN A 110 -1.37 0.66 -18.92
N VAL A 111 -0.59 -0.40 -18.67
CA VAL A 111 0.43 -0.92 -19.60
C VAL A 111 0.24 -2.43 -19.74
N PRO A 112 -0.05 -2.95 -20.95
CA PRO A 112 -0.04 -4.39 -21.18
C PRO A 112 1.31 -5.02 -20.84
N LEU A 113 1.28 -6.22 -20.28
CA LEU A 113 2.46 -7.04 -20.07
C LEU A 113 2.66 -7.97 -21.27
N THR A 114 3.91 -8.13 -21.70
CA THR A 114 4.30 -8.93 -22.86
C THR A 114 5.43 -9.90 -22.51
N GLY A 115 5.76 -10.80 -23.45
CA GLY A 115 6.68 -11.91 -23.21
C GLY A 115 6.08 -12.87 -22.17
N ASP A 116 6.89 -13.30 -21.21
CA ASP A 116 6.42 -14.11 -20.07
C ASP A 116 5.84 -13.23 -18.94
N LYS A 117 5.03 -12.24 -19.34
CA LYS A 117 4.43 -11.21 -18.46
C LYS A 117 5.45 -10.42 -17.65
N SER A 118 6.66 -10.28 -18.18
CA SER A 118 7.82 -9.64 -17.52
C SER A 118 8.31 -8.38 -18.22
N ARG A 119 7.78 -8.09 -19.41
CA ARG A 119 8.09 -6.90 -20.22
C ARG A 119 6.84 -6.06 -20.42
N PHE A 120 7.05 -4.81 -20.84
CA PHE A 120 6.00 -3.83 -21.07
C PHE A 120 5.66 -3.73 -22.56
N GLY A 121 4.38 -3.77 -22.89
CA GLY A 121 3.85 -3.41 -24.21
C GLY A 121 3.70 -1.89 -24.35
N THR A 122 2.98 -1.47 -25.39
CA THR A 122 2.65 -0.06 -25.60
C THR A 122 1.69 0.43 -24.51
N ALA A 123 2.12 1.42 -23.73
CA ALA A 123 1.29 2.04 -22.71
C ALA A 123 0.05 2.70 -23.33
N TYR A 124 -1.09 2.60 -22.65
CA TYR A 124 -2.27 3.36 -23.00
C TYR A 124 -2.11 4.84 -22.62
N PRO A 125 -2.93 5.73 -23.21
CA PRO A 125 -2.95 7.14 -22.81
C PRO A 125 -3.22 7.33 -21.32
N THR A 126 -2.64 8.39 -20.75
CA THR A 126 -2.87 8.74 -19.35
C THR A 126 -4.32 9.20 -19.13
N ILE A 127 -4.90 8.77 -18.03
CA ILE A 127 -6.11 9.36 -17.45
C ILE A 127 -5.70 10.44 -16.43
N LYS A 128 -6.29 11.64 -16.53
CA LYS A 128 -6.02 12.75 -15.61
C LYS A 128 -7.19 12.97 -14.67
N PHE A 129 -6.89 13.23 -13.41
CA PHE A 129 -7.85 13.57 -12.37
C PHE A 129 -7.82 15.07 -12.07
N THR A 130 -8.97 15.62 -11.73
CA THR A 130 -9.12 17.02 -11.35
C THR A 130 -9.91 17.13 -10.05
N GLY A 131 -9.58 18.16 -9.27
CA GLY A 131 -10.18 18.40 -7.96
C GLY A 131 -9.15 18.89 -6.96
N SER A 132 -9.65 19.35 -5.83
CA SER A 132 -8.90 19.84 -4.68
C SER A 132 -9.75 19.58 -3.43
N GLY A 133 -9.14 19.79 -2.27
CA GLY A 133 -9.77 19.68 -0.96
C GLY A 133 -9.49 20.93 -0.10
N PRO A 134 -10.05 21.00 1.11
CA PRO A 134 -9.95 22.18 1.95
C PRO A 134 -8.56 22.42 2.55
N ASN A 135 -7.66 21.42 2.58
CA ASN A 135 -6.31 21.60 3.13
C ASN A 135 -5.40 22.36 2.14
N PRO A 136 -4.98 23.60 2.45
CA PRO A 136 -4.29 24.46 1.48
C PRO A 136 -2.85 24.04 1.19
N SER A 137 -2.25 23.14 1.99
CA SER A 137 -0.88 22.66 1.77
C SER A 137 -0.81 21.25 1.19
N ARG A 138 -1.86 20.44 1.37
CA ARG A 138 -1.87 19.03 0.99
C ARG A 138 -2.89 18.66 -0.09
N GLN A 139 -3.85 19.54 -0.38
CA GLN A 139 -4.99 19.24 -1.25
C GLN A 139 -5.23 20.34 -2.30
N THR A 140 -4.14 20.92 -2.84
CA THR A 140 -4.20 21.95 -3.88
C THR A 140 -4.58 21.40 -5.26
N SER A 141 -4.40 20.09 -5.46
CA SER A 141 -4.76 19.34 -6.66
C SER A 141 -5.07 17.88 -6.33
N SER A 142 -5.47 17.08 -7.32
CA SER A 142 -5.63 15.63 -7.18
C SER A 142 -4.30 14.92 -6.91
N HIS A 143 -4.33 13.96 -5.99
CA HIS A 143 -3.20 13.14 -5.55
C HIS A 143 -3.65 11.67 -5.37
N PRO A 144 -3.86 10.91 -6.46
CA PRO A 144 -4.23 9.50 -6.38
C PRO A 144 -3.09 8.71 -5.73
N HIS A 145 -3.40 7.96 -4.67
CA HIS A 145 -2.37 7.36 -3.81
C HIS A 145 -2.35 5.83 -3.88
N GLU A 146 -3.48 5.16 -4.14
CA GLU A 146 -3.55 3.70 -4.21
C GLU A 146 -4.44 3.25 -5.37
N ILE A 147 -4.33 1.97 -5.75
CA ILE A 147 -5.22 1.30 -6.70
C ILE A 147 -5.73 0.02 -6.04
N ILE A 148 -7.04 -0.09 -5.88
CA ILE A 148 -7.70 -1.31 -5.39
C ILE A 148 -8.51 -1.90 -6.53
N GLN A 149 -8.18 -3.11 -6.98
CA GLN A 149 -8.99 -3.80 -7.97
C GLN A 149 -10.22 -4.42 -7.32
N TYR A 150 -11.42 -4.06 -7.78
CA TYR A 150 -12.70 -4.55 -7.26
C TYR A 150 -13.61 -4.99 -8.42
N GLY A 151 -13.79 -6.30 -8.59
CA GLY A 151 -14.49 -6.84 -9.75
C GLY A 151 -13.83 -6.39 -11.06
N ASN A 152 -14.59 -5.66 -11.88
CA ASN A 152 -14.14 -5.12 -13.17
C ASN A 152 -13.79 -3.63 -13.13
N GLU A 153 -13.71 -3.03 -11.94
CA GLU A 153 -13.30 -1.64 -11.75
C GLU A 153 -12.05 -1.53 -10.87
N TYR A 154 -11.45 -0.35 -10.89
CA TYR A 154 -10.38 0.06 -9.98
C TYR A 154 -10.87 1.23 -9.13
N LEU A 155 -10.70 1.11 -7.81
CA LEU A 155 -10.97 2.17 -6.84
C LEU A 155 -9.66 2.88 -6.51
N ILE A 156 -9.66 4.21 -6.63
CA ILE A 156 -8.45 5.04 -6.50
C ILE A 156 -8.65 6.05 -5.37
N PRO A 157 -8.24 5.74 -4.13
CA PRO A 157 -8.14 6.73 -3.06
C PRO A 157 -7.29 7.93 -3.52
N ASP A 158 -7.89 9.12 -3.50
CA ASP A 158 -7.25 10.37 -3.89
C ASP A 158 -7.24 11.35 -2.72
N LEU A 159 -6.04 11.49 -2.14
CA LEU A 159 -5.78 12.34 -0.99
C LEU A 159 -6.17 13.79 -1.29
N GLY A 160 -5.86 14.25 -2.50
CA GLY A 160 -5.93 15.64 -2.90
C GLY A 160 -7.35 16.15 -3.16
N SER A 161 -8.27 15.26 -3.51
CA SER A 161 -9.64 15.65 -3.89
C SER A 161 -10.76 15.09 -2.98
N ASP A 162 -10.40 14.41 -1.88
CA ASP A 162 -11.32 13.74 -0.96
C ASP A 162 -12.30 12.79 -1.67
N LYS A 163 -11.77 12.00 -2.60
CA LYS A 163 -12.55 11.06 -3.41
C LYS A 163 -11.89 9.69 -3.43
N ILE A 164 -12.71 8.69 -3.72
CA ILE A 164 -12.24 7.41 -4.25
C ILE A 164 -12.73 7.34 -5.69
N TRP A 165 -11.86 7.63 -6.66
CA TRP A 165 -12.25 7.55 -8.08
C TRP A 165 -12.53 6.11 -8.47
N ARG A 166 -13.44 5.93 -9.41
CA ARG A 166 -13.81 4.62 -9.96
C ARG A 166 -13.44 4.59 -11.42
N LEU A 167 -12.58 3.65 -11.79
CA LEU A 167 -12.15 3.49 -13.17
C LEU A 167 -12.62 2.15 -13.72
N THR A 168 -13.12 2.16 -14.94
CA THR A 168 -13.30 0.93 -15.73
C THR A 168 -12.41 0.97 -16.95
N LYS A 169 -12.53 -0.05 -17.81
CA LYS A 169 -11.90 -0.09 -19.12
C LYS A 169 -12.88 0.34 -20.20
N SER A 170 -12.40 1.13 -21.16
CA SER A 170 -13.11 1.39 -22.42
C SER A 170 -13.04 0.17 -23.35
N SER A 171 -13.74 0.23 -24.49
CA SER A 171 -13.66 -0.82 -25.52
C SER A 171 -12.26 -1.00 -26.12
N SER A 172 -11.38 0.00 -26.01
CA SER A 172 -9.99 -0.12 -26.45
C SER A 172 -9.06 -0.75 -25.40
N GLY A 173 -9.52 -0.90 -24.15
CA GLY A 173 -8.71 -1.34 -23.01
C GLY A 173 -7.99 -0.20 -22.26
N ALA A 174 -8.22 1.07 -22.64
CA ALA A 174 -7.73 2.21 -21.87
C ALA A 174 -8.56 2.40 -20.59
N LEU A 175 -7.94 2.94 -19.53
CA LEU A 175 -8.69 3.38 -18.34
C LEU A 175 -9.65 4.53 -18.69
N GLN A 176 -10.85 4.48 -18.12
CA GLN A 176 -11.85 5.56 -18.22
C GLN A 176 -12.45 5.87 -16.84
N ASN A 177 -12.73 7.15 -16.58
CA ASN A 177 -13.39 7.57 -15.35
C ASN A 177 -14.87 7.15 -15.38
N SER A 178 -15.33 6.46 -14.34
CA SER A 178 -16.70 5.95 -14.20
C SER A 178 -17.40 6.49 -12.94
N GLY A 179 -16.89 7.59 -12.39
CA GLY A 179 -17.43 8.28 -11.22
C GLY A 179 -16.48 8.22 -10.03
N TYR A 180 -17.03 8.48 -8.84
CA TYR A 180 -16.28 8.48 -7.60
C TYR A 180 -17.20 8.17 -6.42
N ILE A 181 -16.60 7.78 -5.30
CA ILE A 181 -17.23 7.74 -3.98
C ILE A 181 -16.70 8.95 -3.21
N GLN A 182 -17.60 9.81 -2.75
CA GLN A 182 -17.21 10.99 -1.98
C GLN A 182 -16.73 10.57 -0.58
N GLN A 183 -15.62 11.16 -0.14
CA GLN A 183 -15.11 11.03 1.22
C GLN A 183 -15.32 12.33 2.00
N PRO A 184 -15.23 12.32 3.35
CA PRO A 184 -15.33 13.56 4.13
C PRO A 184 -14.30 14.59 3.68
N LEU A 185 -14.69 15.86 3.59
CA LEU A 185 -13.79 16.92 3.15
C LEU A 185 -12.64 17.10 4.15
N GLY A 186 -11.42 17.24 3.65
CA GLY A 186 -10.19 17.35 4.44
C GLY A 186 -9.69 16.03 5.01
N SER A 187 -10.30 14.90 4.65
CA SER A 187 -9.92 13.60 5.20
C SER A 187 -8.65 13.05 4.55
N GLY A 188 -8.48 13.25 3.24
CA GLY A 188 -7.34 12.76 2.47
C GLY A 188 -7.27 11.23 2.42
N PRO A 189 -8.17 10.53 1.69
CA PRO A 189 -8.13 9.08 1.57
C PRO A 189 -6.80 8.62 0.95
N ARG A 190 -6.15 7.62 1.57
CA ARG A 190 -4.79 7.20 1.22
C ARG A 190 -4.74 5.78 0.69
N HIS A 191 -4.95 4.79 1.55
CA HIS A 191 -5.02 3.37 1.21
C HIS A 191 -6.40 2.82 1.59
N GLY A 192 -6.74 1.64 1.11
CA GLY A 192 -7.97 0.95 1.42
C GLY A 192 -7.93 -0.52 1.07
N VAL A 193 -8.82 -1.27 1.70
CA VAL A 193 -8.94 -2.72 1.52
C VAL A 193 -10.40 -3.08 1.36
N VAL A 194 -10.67 -4.04 0.48
CA VAL A 194 -12.02 -4.50 0.17
C VAL A 194 -12.23 -5.92 0.68
N SER A 195 -13.36 -6.15 1.35
CA SER A 195 -13.83 -7.47 1.78
C SER A 195 -15.29 -7.65 1.39
N GLY A 196 -15.56 -8.51 0.41
CA GLY A 196 -16.87 -8.58 -0.22
C GLY A 196 -17.17 -7.24 -0.90
N ASN A 197 -18.26 -6.58 -0.52
CA ASN A 197 -18.62 -5.22 -0.96
C ASN A 197 -18.29 -4.14 0.07
N THR A 198 -17.61 -4.48 1.17
CA THR A 198 -17.23 -3.53 2.21
C THR A 198 -15.86 -2.96 1.88
N LEU A 199 -15.77 -1.62 1.87
CA LEU A 199 -14.54 -0.87 1.72
C LEU A 199 -14.13 -0.31 3.08
N TYR A 200 -12.89 -0.58 3.47
CA TYR A 200 -12.21 0.10 4.57
C TYR A 200 -11.20 1.05 3.97
N THR A 201 -11.24 2.33 4.36
CA THR A 201 -10.31 3.35 3.85
C THR A 201 -9.63 4.03 5.02
N ILE A 202 -8.31 4.17 4.92
CA ILE A 202 -7.53 4.97 5.85
C ILE A 202 -7.33 6.36 5.26
N HIS A 203 -7.51 7.38 6.10
CA HIS A 203 -7.49 8.79 5.70
C HIS A 203 -6.27 9.48 6.33
N GLU A 204 -5.32 9.86 5.48
CA GLU A 204 -4.01 10.37 5.87
C GLU A 204 -4.12 11.62 6.75
N LEU A 205 -4.92 12.61 6.32
CA LEU A 205 -4.96 13.93 6.94
C LEU A 205 -5.80 13.95 8.22
N SER A 206 -6.89 13.17 8.24
CA SER A 206 -7.78 13.10 9.40
C SER A 206 -7.38 12.05 10.45
N ASN A 207 -6.42 11.17 10.14
CA ASN A 207 -6.06 10.02 10.99
C ASN A 207 -7.27 9.15 11.36
N THR A 208 -8.09 8.83 10.37
CA THR A 208 -9.28 7.99 10.57
C THR A 208 -9.25 6.74 9.71
N VAL A 209 -10.00 5.73 10.14
CA VAL A 209 -10.39 4.58 9.33
C VAL A 209 -11.91 4.58 9.21
N ILE A 210 -12.39 4.55 7.98
CA ILE A 210 -13.81 4.53 7.63
C ILE A 210 -14.18 3.16 7.07
N ARG A 211 -15.39 2.69 7.41
CA ARG A 211 -16.05 1.54 6.82
C ARG A 211 -17.28 2.00 6.02
N GLN A 212 -17.35 1.63 4.75
CA GLN A 212 -18.45 1.93 3.83
C GLN A 212 -18.82 0.69 3.01
N ILE A 213 -20.05 0.65 2.47
CA ILE A 213 -20.38 -0.27 1.37
C ILE A 213 -20.05 0.42 0.06
N ILE A 214 -19.40 -0.30 -0.85
CA ILE A 214 -19.13 0.18 -2.21
C ILE A 214 -20.48 0.33 -2.93
N PRO A 215 -20.89 1.55 -3.31
CA PRO A 215 -22.15 1.76 -4.02
C PRO A 215 -22.05 1.19 -5.44
N SER A 216 -23.17 0.75 -6.03
CA SER A 216 -23.21 0.31 -7.43
C SER A 216 -22.70 1.40 -8.37
N LEU A 217 -22.05 1.01 -9.47
CA LEU A 217 -21.63 1.95 -10.52
C LEU A 217 -22.84 2.77 -11.01
N GLY A 218 -22.64 4.07 -11.23
CA GLY A 218 -23.69 5.00 -11.68
C GLY A 218 -24.71 5.42 -10.62
N SER A 219 -24.67 4.87 -9.41
CA SER A 219 -25.48 5.37 -8.30
C SER A 219 -24.87 6.62 -7.65
N SER A 220 -25.56 7.19 -6.66
CA SER A 220 -25.09 8.39 -5.96
C SER A 220 -23.64 8.24 -5.45
N PRO A 221 -22.77 9.24 -5.64
CA PRO A 221 -21.41 9.20 -5.11
C PRO A 221 -21.38 9.29 -3.57
N GLN A 222 -22.49 9.66 -2.93
CA GLN A 222 -22.61 9.74 -1.47
C GLN A 222 -22.93 8.36 -0.89
N ALA A 223 -21.89 7.62 -0.48
CA ALA A 223 -22.04 6.33 0.18
C ALA A 223 -22.14 6.52 1.71
N PRO A 224 -23.15 5.95 2.38
CA PRO A 224 -23.27 6.01 3.84
C PRO A 224 -22.03 5.47 4.54
N ILE A 225 -21.47 6.27 5.45
CA ILE A 225 -20.41 5.84 6.37
C ILE A 225 -21.05 4.98 7.46
N ILE A 226 -20.63 3.72 7.54
CA ILE A 226 -21.16 2.77 8.54
C ILE A 226 -20.42 2.94 9.87
N ALA A 227 -19.12 3.15 9.81
CA ALA A 227 -18.29 3.43 10.97
C ALA A 227 -17.13 4.36 10.58
N ASN A 228 -16.71 5.20 11.53
CA ASN A 228 -15.57 6.08 11.41
C ASN A 228 -14.90 6.13 12.79
N ILE A 229 -13.63 5.74 12.87
CA ILE A 229 -12.84 5.81 14.09
C ILE A 229 -11.55 6.57 13.85
N SER A 230 -11.09 7.34 14.83
CA SER A 230 -9.74 7.89 14.81
C SER A 230 -8.74 6.81 15.24
N ILE A 231 -7.63 6.71 14.52
CA ILE A 231 -6.47 5.88 14.91
C ILE A 231 -5.36 6.71 15.54
N LEU A 232 -5.61 8.01 15.79
CA LEU A 232 -4.67 8.89 16.44
C LEU A 232 -4.26 8.31 17.81
N PRO A 233 -2.97 8.24 18.12
CA PRO A 233 -2.50 7.81 19.44
C PRO A 233 -3.03 8.74 20.52
N THR A 234 -3.69 8.16 21.53
CA THR A 234 -4.33 8.92 22.63
C THR A 234 -3.33 9.65 23.53
N ASP A 235 -2.07 9.25 23.50
CA ASP A 235 -0.92 9.79 24.24
C ASP A 235 0.02 10.63 23.36
N SER A 236 -0.39 11.01 22.14
CA SER A 236 0.44 11.82 21.26
C SER A 236 0.73 13.19 21.87
N SER A 237 1.99 13.58 21.83
CA SER A 237 2.45 14.91 22.25
C SER A 237 2.18 16.00 21.21
N ASN A 238 2.01 15.61 19.95
CA ASN A 238 1.73 16.50 18.83
C ASN A 238 0.70 15.88 17.87
N PRO A 239 -0.58 15.83 18.27
CA PRO A 239 -1.62 15.15 17.49
C PRO A 239 -1.82 15.74 16.09
N ASN A 240 -1.54 17.04 15.91
CA ASN A 240 -1.68 17.73 14.62
C ASN A 240 -0.57 17.38 13.61
N ALA A 241 0.56 16.81 14.06
CA ALA A 241 1.63 16.34 13.18
C ALA A 241 1.41 14.91 12.69
N HIS A 242 0.44 14.19 13.25
CA HIS A 242 0.16 12.82 12.86
C HIS A 242 -0.50 12.74 11.49
N THR A 243 -0.12 11.73 10.73
CA THR A 243 -0.75 11.34 9.47
C THR A 243 -0.86 9.82 9.41
N ALA A 244 -1.99 9.33 8.94
CA ALA A 244 -2.17 7.90 8.75
C ALA A 244 -1.41 7.41 7.49
N ALA A 245 -1.10 6.12 7.41
CA ALA A 245 -0.33 5.56 6.31
C ALA A 245 -0.92 4.25 5.77
N GLU A 246 -0.48 3.11 6.28
CA GLU A 246 -0.80 1.80 5.72
C GLU A 246 -2.11 1.27 6.31
N LEU A 247 -2.88 0.50 5.53
CA LEU A 247 -4.03 -0.25 6.02
C LEU A 247 -4.05 -1.64 5.40
N ILE A 248 -3.95 -2.68 6.24
CA ILE A 248 -3.96 -4.07 5.79
C ILE A 248 -5.10 -4.80 6.46
N LEU A 249 -5.91 -5.53 5.70
CA LEU A 249 -6.81 -6.55 6.23
C LEU A 249 -6.08 -7.90 6.25
N SER A 250 -5.91 -8.50 7.42
CA SER A 250 -5.28 -9.82 7.49
C SER A 250 -6.12 -10.90 6.82
N PRO A 251 -5.51 -11.92 6.20
CA PRO A 251 -6.25 -13.08 5.69
C PRO A 251 -6.87 -13.87 6.85
N ALA A 252 -8.01 -14.49 6.59
CA ALA A 252 -8.54 -15.55 7.45
C ALA A 252 -7.79 -16.85 7.15
N THR A 253 -7.15 -17.44 8.15
CA THR A 253 -6.42 -18.71 8.02
C THR A 253 -6.83 -19.66 9.13
N SER A 254 -6.42 -20.93 9.06
CA SER A 254 -6.68 -21.89 10.15
C SER A 254 -6.07 -21.45 11.49
N ALA A 255 -4.91 -20.80 11.45
CA ALA A 255 -4.25 -20.23 12.63
C ALA A 255 -4.88 -18.91 13.09
N PHE A 256 -5.41 -18.12 12.15
CA PHE A 256 -6.02 -16.81 12.39
C PHE A 256 -7.41 -16.74 11.75
N PRO A 257 -8.43 -17.42 12.31
CA PRO A 257 -9.75 -17.49 11.69
C PRO A 257 -10.48 -16.14 11.69
N LYS A 258 -10.10 -15.24 12.61
CA LYS A 258 -10.63 -13.88 12.69
C LYS A 258 -9.68 -12.91 11.99
N GLN A 259 -10.26 -12.08 11.12
CA GLN A 259 -9.53 -11.01 10.44
C GLN A 259 -9.48 -9.76 11.32
N TYR A 260 -8.35 -9.05 11.25
CA TYR A 260 -8.16 -7.73 11.82
C TYR A 260 -7.62 -6.78 10.75
N LEU A 261 -7.92 -5.50 10.91
CA LEU A 261 -7.25 -4.43 10.20
C LEU A 261 -6.01 -3.99 11.00
N TYR A 262 -4.91 -3.75 10.30
CA TYR A 262 -3.67 -3.20 10.85
C TYR A 262 -3.41 -1.87 10.17
N ALA A 263 -3.49 -0.78 10.94
CA ALA A 263 -3.31 0.57 10.44
C ALA A 263 -2.04 1.19 11.02
N THR A 264 -1.22 1.86 10.21
CA THR A 264 -0.05 2.60 10.71
C THR A 264 -0.29 4.10 10.69
N ASN A 265 0.36 4.81 11.61
CA ASN A 265 0.43 6.27 11.65
C ASN A 265 1.89 6.75 11.74
N ARG A 266 2.08 8.03 11.44
CA ARG A 266 3.38 8.71 11.36
C ARG A 266 3.26 10.13 11.92
N GLY A 267 4.18 10.55 12.78
CA GLY A 267 4.27 11.94 13.18
C GLY A 267 5.27 12.21 14.29
N ASP A 268 5.25 11.41 15.36
CA ASP A 268 6.10 11.62 16.54
C ASP A 268 6.49 10.28 17.21
N SER A 269 7.00 10.34 18.44
CA SER A 269 7.38 9.14 19.21
C SER A 269 6.20 8.22 19.56
N SER A 270 4.96 8.68 19.37
CA SER A 270 3.73 7.89 19.51
C SER A 270 3.27 7.28 18.18
N ASP A 271 4.16 7.05 17.21
CA ASP A 271 3.81 6.18 16.08
C ASP A 271 3.42 4.78 16.59
N ALA A 272 2.39 4.18 15.98
CA ALA A 272 1.82 2.89 16.37
C ALA A 272 1.38 2.06 15.17
N ILE A 273 1.24 0.77 15.41
CA ILE A 273 0.34 -0.09 14.63
C ILE A 273 -0.97 -0.20 15.42
N THR A 274 -2.05 0.31 14.87
CA THR A 274 -3.41 0.17 15.45
C THR A 274 -4.06 -1.09 14.89
N ILE A 275 -4.38 -2.04 15.76
CA ILE A 275 -5.11 -3.27 15.45
C ILE A 275 -6.60 -3.01 15.67
N ILE A 276 -7.41 -3.20 14.63
CA ILE A 276 -8.83 -2.87 14.62
C ILE A 276 -9.63 -4.13 14.26
N ASP A 277 -10.68 -4.39 15.05
CA ASP A 277 -11.65 -5.44 14.84
C ASP A 277 -12.86 -4.91 14.02
N PRO A 278 -13.09 -5.40 12.78
CA PRO A 278 -14.23 -5.01 11.97
C PRO A 278 -15.54 -5.76 12.35
N ALA A 279 -15.82 -5.92 13.65
CA ALA A 279 -16.96 -6.70 14.16
C ALA A 279 -18.30 -5.94 14.14
N ASN A 280 -19.41 -6.68 13.99
CA ASN A 280 -20.80 -6.21 14.17
C ASN A 280 -21.15 -4.91 13.42
N ASN A 281 -20.72 -4.84 12.17
CA ASN A 281 -20.83 -3.65 11.33
C ASN A 281 -20.06 -2.40 11.79
N GLY A 282 -19.30 -2.46 12.87
CA GLY A 282 -18.51 -1.35 13.40
C GLY A 282 -17.01 -1.46 13.10
N LEU A 283 -16.25 -0.61 13.78
CA LEU A 283 -14.79 -0.66 13.90
C LEU A 283 -14.46 -0.49 15.38
N LYS A 284 -13.67 -1.40 15.95
CA LYS A 284 -13.23 -1.33 17.34
C LYS A 284 -11.72 -1.44 17.43
N ILE A 285 -11.06 -0.45 18.04
CA ILE A 285 -9.64 -0.56 18.37
C ILE A 285 -9.47 -1.67 19.40
N VAL A 286 -8.63 -2.64 19.06
CA VAL A 286 -8.23 -3.75 19.94
C VAL A 286 -6.96 -3.36 20.70
N LYS A 287 -5.99 -2.78 19.98
CA LYS A 287 -4.69 -2.41 20.55
C LYS A 287 -4.02 -1.33 19.69
N GLN A 288 -3.31 -0.41 20.35
CA GLN A 288 -2.28 0.41 19.71
C GLN A 288 -0.91 -0.11 20.16
N PHE A 289 -0.14 -0.67 19.22
CA PHE A 289 1.12 -1.34 19.48
C PHE A 289 2.30 -0.42 19.16
N ARG A 290 3.13 -0.12 20.17
CA ARG A 290 4.34 0.69 20.03
C ARG A 290 5.49 -0.13 19.47
N THR A 291 6.09 0.37 18.39
CA THR A 291 7.18 -0.30 17.68
C THR A 291 8.55 0.33 17.95
N GLY A 292 8.58 1.58 18.42
CA GLY A 292 9.79 2.40 18.46
C GLY A 292 10.33 2.78 17.07
N LEU A 293 9.57 2.51 16.00
CA LEU A 293 9.89 2.93 14.64
C LEU A 293 9.47 4.38 14.44
N SER A 294 10.31 5.13 13.73
CA SER A 294 10.01 6.52 13.36
C SER A 294 9.41 6.55 11.97
N THR A 295 8.15 7.00 11.85
CA THR A 295 7.44 7.21 10.58
C THR A 295 7.20 5.89 9.84
N MET A 296 6.29 5.06 10.36
CA MET A 296 5.87 3.79 9.74
C MET A 296 4.97 4.02 8.52
N ARG A 297 5.60 4.23 7.36
CA ARG A 297 4.92 4.59 6.11
C ARG A 297 4.31 3.40 5.34
N GLY A 298 4.79 2.19 5.59
CA GLY A 298 4.26 0.98 4.96
C GLY A 298 4.52 -0.27 5.79
N ALA A 299 3.77 -1.32 5.48
CA ALA A 299 3.85 -2.62 6.11
C ALA A 299 3.38 -3.71 5.13
N ALA A 300 3.70 -4.97 5.40
CA ALA A 300 3.19 -6.10 4.62
C ALA A 300 3.03 -7.35 5.51
N LEU A 301 1.98 -8.14 5.25
CA LEU A 301 1.80 -9.45 5.88
C LEU A 301 2.46 -10.56 5.05
N SER A 302 3.03 -11.55 5.73
CA SER A 302 3.55 -12.76 5.09
C SER A 302 2.42 -13.55 4.40
N PRO A 303 2.72 -14.42 3.42
CA PRO A 303 1.70 -15.14 2.67
C PRO A 303 0.79 -16.04 3.52
N ASP A 304 1.32 -16.59 4.62
CA ASP A 304 0.55 -17.38 5.59
C ASP A 304 -0.20 -16.50 6.62
N GLY A 305 0.01 -15.19 6.55
CA GLY A 305 -0.50 -14.20 7.48
C GLY A 305 0.07 -14.30 8.88
N ALA A 306 1.13 -15.06 9.16
CA ALA A 306 1.67 -15.19 10.53
C ALA A 306 2.57 -14.03 10.95
N TYR A 307 3.16 -13.32 10.00
CA TYR A 307 4.16 -12.27 10.26
C TYR A 307 3.77 -10.96 9.58
N LEU A 308 4.12 -9.84 10.21
CA LEU A 308 3.99 -8.49 9.68
C LEU A 308 5.39 -7.86 9.65
N VAL A 309 5.81 -7.36 8.49
CA VAL A 309 7.01 -6.53 8.36
C VAL A 309 6.60 -5.07 8.25
N THR A 310 7.36 -4.18 8.90
CA THR A 310 7.28 -2.74 8.70
C THR A 310 8.67 -2.11 8.94
N GLY A 311 8.82 -0.83 8.64
CA GLY A 311 10.07 -0.11 8.85
C GLY A 311 9.86 1.32 9.29
N GLY A 312 10.90 1.87 9.90
CA GLY A 312 10.94 3.28 10.31
C GLY A 312 11.68 4.10 9.27
N GLN A 313 10.94 4.93 8.53
CA GLN A 313 11.50 5.77 7.47
C GLN A 313 12.69 6.61 7.97
N TYR A 314 12.60 7.19 9.18
CA TYR A 314 13.65 8.11 9.66
C TYR A 314 14.66 7.53 10.65
N ASN A 315 14.50 6.26 11.05
CA ASN A 315 15.50 5.58 11.88
C ASN A 315 16.14 4.35 11.19
N GLY A 316 15.73 4.03 9.96
CA GLY A 316 16.37 3.03 9.12
C GLY A 316 16.26 1.60 9.63
N LEU A 317 15.26 1.32 10.46
CA LEU A 317 14.96 0.01 11.01
C LEU A 317 13.96 -0.73 10.12
N VAL A 318 14.15 -2.05 9.99
CA VAL A 318 13.17 -3.00 9.44
C VAL A 318 12.91 -4.03 10.52
N VAL A 319 11.63 -4.27 10.85
CA VAL A 319 11.22 -5.14 11.95
C VAL A 319 10.13 -6.08 11.48
N VAL A 320 10.27 -7.36 11.86
CA VAL A 320 9.26 -8.40 11.66
C VAL A 320 8.61 -8.72 13.00
N TYR A 321 7.29 -8.67 13.01
CA TYR A 321 6.44 -9.06 14.13
C TYR A 321 5.70 -10.35 13.82
N GLU A 322 5.61 -11.25 14.78
CA GLU A 322 4.69 -12.38 14.77
C GLU A 322 3.32 -11.93 15.27
N ARG A 323 2.25 -12.31 14.57
CA ARG A 323 0.87 -12.16 15.03
C ARG A 323 0.59 -13.19 16.11
N ILE A 324 0.30 -12.73 17.32
CA ILE A 324 -0.02 -13.60 18.47
C ILE A 324 -1.44 -13.33 18.97
N ASN A 325 -1.92 -14.10 19.95
CA ASN A 325 -3.26 -13.95 20.53
C ASN A 325 -4.38 -13.95 19.47
N GLY A 326 -4.31 -14.89 18.52
CA GLY A 326 -5.25 -14.97 17.41
C GLY A 326 -5.21 -13.77 16.44
N GLY A 327 -4.11 -13.01 16.44
CA GLY A 327 -3.92 -11.82 15.61
C GLY A 327 -4.25 -10.51 16.32
N ALA A 328 -4.77 -10.55 17.55
CA ALA A 328 -5.10 -9.36 18.33
C ALA A 328 -3.88 -8.64 18.92
N ASP A 329 -2.67 -9.18 18.73
CA ASP A 329 -1.43 -8.61 19.24
C ASP A 329 -0.22 -8.99 18.37
N LEU A 330 0.90 -8.30 18.59
CA LEU A 330 2.15 -8.45 17.85
C LEU A 330 3.31 -8.70 18.82
N LYS A 331 4.27 -9.52 18.39
CA LYS A 331 5.54 -9.76 19.10
C LYS A 331 6.69 -9.56 18.13
N GLU A 332 7.64 -8.69 18.47
CA GLU A 332 8.87 -8.56 17.68
C GLU A 332 9.63 -9.88 17.68
N VAL A 333 9.97 -10.38 16.49
CA VAL A 333 10.70 -11.65 16.32
C VAL A 333 11.99 -11.50 15.54
N ALA A 334 12.14 -10.45 14.73
CA ALA A 334 13.40 -10.16 14.05
C ALA A 334 13.53 -8.66 13.72
N ARG A 335 14.76 -8.18 13.65
CA ARG A 335 15.07 -6.80 13.25
C ARG A 335 16.37 -6.67 12.47
N ALA A 336 16.48 -5.59 11.71
CA ALA A 336 17.73 -5.12 11.12
C ALA A 336 17.74 -3.60 11.02
N SER A 337 18.93 -3.02 10.86
CA SER A 337 19.17 -1.58 10.82
C SER A 337 20.08 -1.20 9.65
N GLY A 338 20.18 0.10 9.36
CA GLY A 338 21.09 0.62 8.34
C GLY A 338 20.45 0.78 6.96
N PHE A 339 19.12 0.77 6.88
CA PHE A 339 18.38 1.00 5.64
C PHE A 339 18.04 2.47 5.47
N THR A 340 18.20 3.01 4.27
CA THR A 340 17.76 4.37 3.96
C THR A 340 16.25 4.37 3.71
N GLN A 341 15.49 5.00 4.61
CA GLN A 341 14.05 5.24 4.45
C GLN A 341 13.22 4.00 4.03
N PRO A 342 13.28 2.87 4.77
CA PRO A 342 12.59 1.64 4.41
C PRO A 342 11.08 1.72 4.70
N PHE A 343 10.24 1.59 3.69
CA PHE A 343 8.79 1.57 3.88
C PHE A 343 8.00 0.77 2.83
N SER A 344 8.65 0.19 1.82
CA SER A 344 7.99 -0.67 0.83
C SER A 344 8.44 -2.10 1.04
N PHE A 345 7.50 -3.03 1.17
CA PHE A 345 7.79 -4.41 1.54
C PHE A 345 7.03 -5.40 0.68
N LEU A 346 7.70 -6.46 0.23
CA LEU A 346 7.07 -7.61 -0.42
C LEU A 346 7.66 -8.90 0.11
N TRP A 347 6.82 -9.80 0.59
CA TRP A 347 7.21 -11.16 0.96
C TRP A 347 7.26 -12.04 -0.30
N VAL A 348 8.36 -12.76 -0.50
CA VAL A 348 8.60 -13.67 -1.63
C VAL A 348 9.19 -15.00 -1.18
#